data_AF-A0AAD4YLV7-F1
#
_entry.id   AF-A0AAD4YLV7-F1
#
_cell.length_a   1.000
_cell.length_b   1.000
_cell.length_c   1.000
_cell.angle_alpha   90.00
_cell.angle_beta   90.00
_cell.angle_gamma   90.00
#
_symmetry.space_group_name_H-M   'P 1'
#
loop_
_entity.id
_entity.type
_entity.pdbx_description
1 polymer ?
#
loop_
_entity_poly.entity_id
_entity_poly.type
_entity_poly.pdbx_seq_one_letter_code
_entity_poly.pdbx_strand_id
1 'polypeptide(L)'
;MLLENLIASCGAKFTNPIRTYSADELIRATNNFDPSCSIDDGRNYQMFRGFLDDRSIVVKKFMWENYEDEARSLAICDIIISMQVSNHNNVLKLLGCCLVPCTSSGA
;
A
#
# COMPACT_ATOMS: atom_id res chain seq x y z
N MET A 1 5.28 4.32 14.61
CA MET A 1 5.27 5.69 15.18
C MET A 1 5.35 6.86 14.17
N LEU A 2 5.63 6.69 12.86
CA LEU A 2 5.47 7.82 11.91
C LEU A 2 4.02 8.03 11.45
N LEU A 3 3.30 6.95 11.15
CA LEU A 3 1.89 6.99 10.71
C LEU A 3 0.94 7.52 11.80
N GLU A 4 1.11 7.06 13.04
CA GLU A 4 0.31 7.50 14.20
C GLU A 4 0.52 8.99 14.50
N ASN A 5 1.76 9.46 14.45
CA ASN A 5 2.09 10.86 14.67
C ASN A 5 1.52 11.79 13.58
N LEU A 6 1.32 11.30 12.35
CA LEU A 6 0.70 12.08 11.28
C LEU A 6 -0.82 12.05 11.29
N ILE A 7 -1.44 10.94 11.73
CA ILE A 7 -2.86 10.89 12.09
C ILE A 7 -3.14 11.94 13.19
N ALA A 8 -2.22 12.11 14.15
CA ALA A 8 -2.33 13.12 15.20
C ALA A 8 -1.98 14.55 14.74
N SER A 9 -0.97 14.72 13.87
CA SER A 9 -0.49 16.03 13.39
C SER A 9 -1.42 16.69 12.38
N CYS A 10 -2.20 15.92 11.62
CA CYS A 10 -3.26 16.47 10.80
C CYS A 10 -4.46 16.80 11.70
N GLY A 11 -4.41 17.94 12.38
CA GLY A 11 -5.55 18.54 13.11
C GLY A 11 -6.78 18.86 12.24
N ALA A 12 -6.79 18.42 10.97
CA ALA A 12 -7.87 18.51 10.02
C ALA A 12 -8.32 17.10 9.62
N LYS A 13 -9.48 16.71 10.13
CA LYS A 13 -10.39 15.66 9.63
C LYS A 13 -9.89 14.95 8.34
N PHE A 14 -9.12 13.87 8.47
CA PHE A 14 -9.18 12.81 7.48
C PHE A 14 -10.61 12.27 7.53
N THR A 15 -11.50 12.78 6.68
CA THR A 15 -12.93 12.43 6.71
C THR A 15 -13.18 10.98 6.34
N ASN A 16 -12.16 10.27 5.84
CA ASN A 16 -12.16 8.83 5.67
C ASN A 16 -10.87 8.24 6.26
N PRO A 17 -10.92 7.51 7.38
CA PRO A 17 -9.78 6.73 7.83
C PRO A 17 -9.38 5.72 6.74
N ILE A 18 -8.08 5.58 6.51
CA ILE A 18 -7.53 4.66 5.53
C ILE A 18 -7.75 3.25 6.03
N ARG A 19 -8.26 2.37 5.16
CA ARG A 19 -8.50 0.99 5.54
C ARG A 19 -7.17 0.26 5.74
N THR A 20 -7.06 -0.42 6.88
CA THR A 20 -6.00 -1.43 7.05
C THR A 20 -6.47 -2.72 6.39
N TYR A 21 -5.72 -3.20 5.41
CA TYR A 21 -5.94 -4.50 4.78
C TYR A 21 -5.04 -5.55 5.43
N SER A 22 -5.53 -6.78 5.51
CA SER A 22 -4.71 -7.95 5.82
C SER A 22 -3.81 -8.31 4.63
N ALA A 23 -2.69 -8.98 4.92
CA ALA A 23 -1.82 -9.53 3.88
C ALA A 23 -2.60 -10.47 2.96
N ASP A 24 -3.45 -11.35 3.53
CA ASP A 24 -4.22 -12.33 2.78
C ASP A 24 -5.24 -11.68 1.82
N GLU A 25 -5.84 -10.55 2.20
CA GLU A 25 -6.71 -9.79 1.29
C GLU A 25 -5.93 -9.32 0.06
N LEU A 26 -4.74 -8.75 0.25
CA LEU A 26 -3.92 -8.25 -0.85
C LEU A 26 -3.33 -9.38 -1.70
N ILE A 27 -2.92 -10.48 -1.07
CA ILE A 27 -2.46 -11.70 -1.76
C ILE A 27 -3.58 -12.24 -2.66
N ARG A 28 -4.80 -12.41 -2.15
CA ARG A 28 -5.93 -12.87 -2.98
C ARG A 28 -6.26 -11.88 -4.09
N ALA A 29 -6.26 -10.58 -3.78
CA ALA A 29 -6.60 -9.55 -4.76
C ALA A 29 -5.65 -9.52 -5.95
N THR A 30 -4.38 -9.89 -5.78
CA THR A 30 -3.34 -9.87 -6.81
C THR A 30 -3.04 -11.25 -7.40
N ASN A 31 -3.89 -12.25 -7.16
CA ASN A 31 -3.63 -13.65 -7.53
C ASN A 31 -2.27 -14.15 -7.03
N ASN A 32 -1.98 -13.96 -5.74
CA ASN A 32 -0.69 -14.27 -5.13
C ASN A 32 0.49 -13.50 -5.74
N PHE A 33 0.28 -12.23 -6.08
CA PHE A 33 1.27 -11.38 -6.77
C PHE A 33 1.80 -12.03 -8.07
N ASP A 34 0.89 -12.60 -8.87
CA ASP A 34 1.21 -13.26 -10.13
C ASP A 34 1.98 -12.29 -11.06
N PRO A 35 3.12 -12.71 -11.66
CA PRO A 35 3.87 -11.87 -12.59
C PRO A 35 3.05 -11.36 -13.78
N SER A 36 2.00 -12.08 -14.21
CA SER A 36 1.09 -11.64 -15.26
C SER A 36 0.20 -10.45 -14.83
N CYS A 37 0.06 -10.22 -13.52
CA CYS A 37 -0.60 -9.04 -12.96
C CYS A 37 0.37 -7.86 -12.75
N SER A 38 1.67 -8.02 -13.04
CA SER A 38 2.64 -6.93 -12.90
C SER A 38 2.32 -5.76 -13.85
N ILE A 39 2.36 -4.55 -13.30
CA ILE A 39 2.16 -3.29 -14.02
C ILE A 39 3.49 -2.56 -14.17
N ASP A 40 4.27 -2.52 -13.10
CA ASP A 40 5.55 -1.80 -13.05
C ASP A 40 6.47 -2.45 -12.01
N ASP A 41 7.77 -2.42 -12.27
CA ASP A 41 8.81 -2.92 -11.37
C ASP A 41 9.85 -1.81 -11.17
N GLY A 42 9.76 -1.18 -10.00
CA GLY A 42 10.67 -0.13 -9.58
C GLY A 42 11.75 -0.68 -8.67
N ARG A 43 12.83 0.08 -8.49
CA ARG A 43 14.00 -0.34 -7.68
C ARG A 43 13.66 -0.93 -6.31
N ASN A 44 12.68 -0.35 -5.62
CA ASN A 44 12.31 -0.71 -4.25
C ASN A 44 10.86 -1.21 -4.12
N TYR A 45 10.15 -1.37 -5.23
CA TYR A 45 8.74 -1.73 -5.21
C TYR A 45 8.29 -2.43 -6.50
N GLN A 46 7.25 -3.23 -6.39
CA GLN A 46 6.53 -3.80 -7.52
C GLN A 46 5.06 -3.37 -7.46
N MET A 47 4.47 -3.06 -8.62
CA MET A 47 3.06 -2.70 -8.74
C MET A 47 2.30 -3.79 -9.46
N PHE A 48 1.22 -4.24 -8.84
CA PHE A 48 0.36 -5.31 -9.36
C PHE A 48 -1.05 -4.79 -9.57
N ARG A 49 -1.68 -5.23 -10.66
CA ARG A 49 -3.12 -5.14 -10.84
C ARG A 49 -3.79 -6.12 -9.88
N GLY A 50 -4.88 -5.69 -9.26
CA GLY A 50 -5.72 -6.58 -8.48
C GLY A 50 -7.20 -6.29 -8.60
N PHE A 51 -7.99 -7.14 -7.95
CA PHE A 51 -9.44 -7.01 -7.83
C PHE A 51 -9.86 -7.28 -6.38
N LEU A 52 -10.53 -6.33 -5.74
CA LEU A 52 -10.93 -6.39 -4.33
C LEU A 52 -12.23 -5.61 -4.17
N ASP A 53 -13.21 -6.13 -3.41
CA ASP A 53 -14.51 -5.48 -3.18
C ASP A 53 -15.20 -5.02 -4.48
N ASP A 54 -15.27 -5.91 -5.48
CA ASP A 54 -15.89 -5.69 -6.80
C ASP A 54 -15.30 -4.53 -7.62
N ARG A 55 -14.07 -4.12 -7.31
CA ARG A 55 -13.36 -3.05 -8.03
C ARG A 55 -11.94 -3.44 -8.39
N SER A 56 -11.46 -2.94 -9.53
CA SER A 56 -10.05 -3.02 -9.88
C SER A 56 -9.24 -2.07 -8.99
N ILE A 57 -8.11 -2.57 -8.49
CA ILE A 57 -7.17 -1.84 -7.66
C ILE A 57 -5.75 -2.00 -8.21
N VAL A 58 -4.84 -1.16 -7.72
CA VAL A 58 -3.40 -1.30 -7.94
C VAL A 58 -2.75 -1.45 -6.57
N VAL A 59 -1.93 -2.48 -6.41
CA VAL A 59 -1.19 -2.77 -5.17
C VAL A 59 0.28 -2.48 -5.41
N LYS A 60 0.82 -1.51 -4.68
CA LYS A 60 2.26 -1.22 -4.64
C LYS A 60 2.89 -1.95 -3.46
N LYS A 61 3.70 -2.95 -3.74
CA LYS A 61 4.40 -3.80 -2.76
C LYS A 61 5.85 -3.37 -2.67
N PHE A 62 6.31 -2.93 -1.51
CA PHE A 62 7.72 -2.61 -1.28
C PHE A 62 8.53 -3.89 -1.01
N MET A 63 9.73 -3.96 -1.58
CA MET A 63 10.61 -5.14 -1.51
C MET A 63 11.69 -4.93 -0.43
N TRP A 64 12.06 -6.00 0.28
CA TRP A 64 12.89 -5.94 1.51
C TRP A 64 14.30 -6.50 1.35
N GLU A 65 14.79 -6.71 0.13
CA GLU A 65 15.87 -7.68 -0.14
C GLU A 65 17.17 -7.46 0.66
N ASN A 66 17.45 -6.25 1.18
CA ASN A 66 18.61 -6.02 2.05
C ASN A 66 18.42 -4.99 3.19
N TYR A 67 17.29 -4.27 3.26
CA TYR A 67 17.09 -3.14 4.19
C TYR A 67 15.62 -3.01 4.65
N GLU A 68 15.21 -3.85 5.59
CA GLU A 68 13.82 -3.91 6.07
C GLU A 68 13.31 -2.54 6.59
N ASP A 69 14.13 -1.84 7.37
CA ASP A 69 13.77 -0.54 7.96
C ASP A 69 13.70 0.58 6.92
N GLU A 70 14.56 0.55 5.90
CA GLU A 70 14.53 1.54 4.81
C GLU A 70 13.28 1.36 3.97
N ALA A 71 12.99 0.13 3.53
CA ALA A 71 11.80 -0.20 2.76
C ALA A 71 10.51 0.13 3.54
N ARG A 72 10.47 -0.17 4.84
CA ARG A 72 9.36 0.23 5.73
C ARG A 72 9.21 1.75 5.80
N SER A 73 10.31 2.49 5.94
CA SER A 73 10.29 3.96 5.98
C SER A 73 9.80 4.55 4.66
N LEU A 74 10.25 4.03 3.52
CA LEU A 74 9.78 4.42 2.20
C LEU A 74 8.29 4.15 2.02
N ALA A 75 7.81 2.96 2.43
CA ALA A 75 6.39 2.62 2.37
C ALA A 75 5.54 3.57 3.21
N ILE A 76 5.98 3.89 4.43
CA ILE A 76 5.29 4.83 5.31
C ILE A 76 5.26 6.23 4.68
N CYS A 77 6.40 6.73 4.18
CA CYS A 77 6.46 8.03 3.49
C CYS A 77 5.52 8.11 2.27
N ASP A 78 5.50 7.06 1.44
CA ASP A 78 4.64 6.97 0.26
C ASP A 78 3.15 6.99 0.64
N ILE A 79 2.76 6.25 1.69
CA ILE A 79 1.42 6.28 2.26
C ILE A 79 1.08 7.71 2.69
N ILE A 80 1.91 8.34 3.52
CA ILE A 80 1.66 9.69 4.07
C ILE A 80 1.44 10.71 2.95
N ILE A 81 2.34 10.74 1.97
CA ILE A 81 2.23 11.68 0.85
C ILE A 81 0.94 11.41 0.09
N SER A 82 0.67 10.15 -0.26
CA SER A 82 -0.55 9.74 -0.96
C SER A 82 -1.81 10.15 -0.22
N MET A 83 -1.82 10.04 1.12
CA MET A 83 -2.94 10.51 1.95
C MET A 83 -3.17 12.00 1.80
N GLN A 84 -2.12 12.81 1.91
CA GLN A 84 -2.20 14.26 1.87
C GLN A 84 -2.71 14.77 0.51
N VAL A 85 -2.32 14.10 -0.57
CA VAL A 85 -2.72 14.50 -1.93
C VAL A 85 -4.00 13.81 -2.43
N SER A 86 -4.51 12.80 -1.72
CA SER A 86 -5.67 11.98 -2.14
C SER A 86 -7.00 12.75 -2.31
N ASN A 87 -7.08 13.97 -1.79
CA ASN A 87 -8.26 14.84 -1.94
C ASN A 87 -8.29 15.59 -3.27
N HIS A 88 -7.24 15.49 -4.10
CA HIS A 88 -7.17 16.16 -5.39
C HIS A 88 -7.71 15.26 -6.52
N ASN A 89 -8.55 15.80 -7.41
CA ASN A 89 -9.24 15.03 -8.46
C ASN A 89 -8.31 14.40 -9.50
N ASN A 90 -7.11 14.95 -9.69
CA ASN A 90 -6.14 14.45 -10.67
C ASN A 90 -5.08 13.52 -10.06
N VAL A 91 -5.29 13.07 -8.82
CA VAL A 91 -4.37 12.19 -8.11
C VAL A 91 -5.07 10.87 -7.79
N LEU A 92 -4.32 9.77 -7.84
CA LEU A 92 -4.83 8.47 -7.42
C LEU A 92 -5.19 8.50 -5.94
N LYS A 93 -6.42 8.08 -5.63
CA LYS A 93 -6.90 8.00 -4.26
C LYS A 93 -6.34 6.76 -3.56
N LEU A 94 -5.62 6.97 -2.45
CA LEU A 94 -5.22 5.89 -1.56
C LEU A 94 -6.46 5.26 -0.90
N LEU A 95 -6.64 3.95 -1.07
CA LEU A 95 -7.77 3.21 -0.49
C LEU A 95 -7.44 2.64 0.88
N GLY A 96 -6.20 2.24 1.08
CA GLY A 96 -5.77 1.49 2.25
C GLY A 96 -4.29 1.14 2.19
N CYS A 97 -3.81 0.49 3.25
CA CYS A 97 -2.45 -0.04 3.30
C CYS A 97 -2.40 -1.34 4.10
N CYS A 98 -1.31 -2.09 3.93
CA CYS A 98 -0.93 -3.21 4.77
C CYS A 98 0.51 -2.98 5.23
N LEU A 99 0.75 -3.02 6.53
CA LEU A 99 2.08 -2.79 7.11
C LEU A 99 2.75 -4.08 7.61
N VAL A 100 2.04 -5.21 7.49
CA VAL A 100 2.59 -6.52 7.81
C VAL A 100 3.16 -7.17 6.53
N PRO A 101 4.19 -8.03 6.66
CA PRO A 101 4.72 -8.74 5.51
C PRO A 101 3.64 -9.56 4.80
N CYS A 102 3.57 -9.43 3.48
CA CYS A 102 2.77 -10.31 2.65
C CYS A 102 3.59 -11.57 2.35
N THR A 103 3.61 -12.52 3.28
CA THR A 103 4.15 -13.85 3.04
C THR A 103 3.02 -14.74 2.54
N SER A 104 3.20 -15.36 1.37
CA SER A 104 2.34 -16.44 0.93
C SER A 104 2.51 -17.61 1.92
N SER A 105 1.47 -17.91 2.70
CA SER A 105 1.42 -19.10 3.55
C SER A 105 1.32 -20.33 2.66
N GLY A 106 2.47 -20.87 2.24
CA GLY A 106 2.51 -22.11 1.46
C GLY A 106 3.71 -22.20 0.51
N ALA A 107 4.85 -22.58 1.05
CA ALA A 107 5.82 -23.45 0.37
C ALA A 107 6.07 -24.64 1.31
#